data_AF-A0AAW6T387-F1
#
_entry.id   AF-A0AAW6T387-F1
#
_cell.length_a   1.000
_cell.length_b   1.000
_cell.length_c   1.000
_cell.angle_alpha   90.00
_cell.angle_beta   90.00
_cell.angle_gamma   90.00
#
_symmetry.space_group_name_H-M   'P 1'
#
loop_
_entity.id
_entity.type
_entity.pdbx_description
1 polymer ?
#
loop_
_entity_poly.entity_id
_entity_poly.type
_entity_poly.pdbx_seq_one_letter_code
_entity_poly.pdbx_strand_id
1 'polypeptide(L)'
;MIKLVFRLVIIFILVNSSLFPSYTSRVNAKNIDQTELENAFIDAVNPLIYEAITDFYKKEPVNISYMCQHLIDLNNIDKGSRYFDAVIQFITYQGAHNPPNHLFTIYIKRGVQGWQLISYKVDKNYNPKKYCR
;
A
#
# COMPACT_ATOMS: atom_id res chain seq x y z
N MET A 1 -45.90 26.65 -38.52
CA MET A 1 -45.78 26.29 -37.08
C MET A 1 -44.68 25.26 -36.80
N ILE A 2 -44.73 24.05 -37.38
CA ILE A 2 -43.74 22.98 -37.14
C ILE A 2 -42.27 23.39 -37.39
N LYS A 3 -41.98 24.13 -38.46
CA LYS A 3 -40.60 24.62 -38.75
C LYS A 3 -40.08 25.63 -37.73
N LEU A 4 -40.96 26.35 -37.03
CA LEU A 4 -40.59 27.34 -36.00
C LEU A 4 -40.28 26.62 -34.67
N VAL A 5 -41.12 25.65 -34.30
CA VAL A 5 -40.93 24.81 -33.11
C VAL A 5 -39.61 24.04 -33.20
N PHE A 6 -39.31 23.48 -34.38
CA PHE A 6 -38.06 22.73 -34.60
C PHE A 6 -36.80 23.59 -34.44
N ARG A 7 -36.85 24.86 -34.89
CA ARG A 7 -35.75 25.82 -34.72
C ARG A 7 -35.53 26.18 -33.25
N LEU A 8 -36.61 26.34 -32.48
CA LEU A 8 -36.52 26.65 -31.05
C LEU A 8 -35.94 25.48 -30.24
N VAL A 9 -36.27 24.24 -30.60
CA VAL A 9 -35.70 23.03 -29.96
C VAL A 9 -34.19 22.92 -30.21
N ILE A 10 -33.74 23.19 -31.43
CA ILE A 10 -32.30 23.16 -31.77
C ILE A 10 -31.53 24.23 -30.99
N ILE A 11 -32.07 25.45 -30.92
CA ILE A 11 -31.46 26.55 -30.16
C ILE A 11 -31.39 26.19 -28.67
N PHE A 12 -32.45 25.59 -28.11
CA PHE A 12 -32.47 25.14 -26.73
C PHE A 12 -31.38 24.08 -26.45
N ILE A 13 -31.18 23.11 -27.35
CA ILE A 13 -30.13 22.08 -27.19
C ILE A 13 -28.73 22.72 -27.25
N LEU A 14 -28.50 23.64 -28.18
CA LEU A 14 -27.20 24.29 -28.35
C LEU A 14 -26.83 25.18 -27.16
N VAL A 15 -27.79 25.92 -26.59
CA VAL A 15 -27.56 26.79 -25.42
C VAL A 15 -27.28 25.98 -24.14
N ASN A 16 -27.88 24.80 -23.99
CA ASN A 16 -27.61 23.95 -22.83
C ASN A 16 -26.28 23.19 -22.93
N SER A 17 -25.77 22.96 -24.14
CA SER A 17 -24.51 22.22 -24.34
C SER A 17 -23.24 23.02 -23.98
N SER A 18 -23.32 24.35 -23.91
CA SER A 18 -22.20 25.23 -23.55
C SER A 18 -22.09 25.54 -22.05
N LEU A 19 -23.01 25.03 -21.22
CA LEU A 19 -23.06 25.31 -19.77
C LEU A 19 -22.40 24.25 -18.89
N PHE A 20 -21.81 23.21 -19.48
CA PHE A 20 -21.02 22.23 -18.74
C PHE A 20 -19.54 22.58 -18.87
N PRO A 21 -18.95 23.35 -17.94
CA PRO A 21 -17.50 23.49 -17.91
C PRO A 21 -16.90 22.10 -17.72
N SER A 22 -16.12 21.66 -18.71
CA SER A 22 -15.24 20.50 -18.56
C SER A 22 -14.32 20.80 -17.37
N TYR A 23 -14.61 20.20 -16.22
CA TYR A 23 -13.73 20.25 -15.06
C TYR A 23 -12.45 19.48 -15.40
N THR A 24 -11.53 20.13 -16.08
CA THR A 24 -10.14 19.69 -16.14
C THR A 24 -9.51 20.09 -14.82
N SER A 25 -9.75 19.30 -13.78
CA SER A 25 -8.95 19.40 -12.56
C SER A 25 -7.51 19.15 -12.98
N ARG A 26 -6.69 20.20 -13.06
CA ARG A 26 -5.25 20.04 -13.17
C ARG A 26 -4.84 19.30 -11.91
N VAL A 27 -4.58 18.01 -12.03
CA VAL A 27 -3.99 17.23 -10.96
C VAL A 27 -2.61 17.82 -10.76
N ASN A 28 -2.46 18.67 -9.75
CA ASN A 28 -1.15 19.05 -9.24
C ASN A 28 -0.59 17.80 -8.54
N ALA A 29 -0.07 16.88 -9.34
CA ALA A 29 0.64 15.72 -8.83
C ALA A 29 1.91 16.24 -8.16
N LYS A 30 1.93 16.21 -6.83
CA LYS A 30 3.18 16.36 -6.09
C LYS A 30 4.00 15.10 -6.38
N ASN A 31 5.25 15.26 -6.81
CA ASN A 31 6.18 14.14 -6.86
C ASN A 31 6.42 13.69 -5.41
N ILE A 32 5.89 12.53 -5.05
CA ILE A 32 6.16 11.86 -3.78
C ILE A 32 7.37 10.96 -4.03
N ASP A 33 8.33 11.00 -3.11
CA ASP A 33 9.51 10.14 -3.20
C ASP A 33 9.10 8.66 -3.06
N GLN A 34 9.78 7.79 -3.82
CA GLN A 34 9.49 6.35 -3.79
C GLN A 34 9.67 5.78 -2.36
N THR A 35 10.66 6.25 -1.63
CA THR A 35 10.91 5.84 -0.24
C THR A 35 9.77 6.28 0.69
N GLU A 36 9.20 7.46 0.46
CA GLU A 36 8.06 7.96 1.24
C GLU A 36 6.81 7.10 1.00
N LEU A 37 6.58 6.66 -0.24
CA LEU A 37 5.51 5.73 -0.58
C LEU A 37 5.72 4.35 0.05
N GLU A 38 6.95 3.82 0.03
CA GLU A 38 7.29 2.54 0.66
C GLU A 38 7.08 2.59 2.17
N ASN A 39 7.54 3.65 2.84
CA ASN A 39 7.32 3.84 4.27
C ASN A 39 5.84 3.93 4.60
N ALA A 40 5.06 4.74 3.85
CA ALA A 40 3.63 4.84 4.05
C ALA A 40 2.90 3.50 3.81
N PHE A 41 3.37 2.71 2.85
CA PHE A 41 2.83 1.37 2.61
C PHE A 41 3.11 0.44 3.79
N ILE A 42 4.35 0.41 4.27
CA ILE A 42 4.75 -0.43 5.40
C ILE A 42 3.97 -0.03 6.67
N ASP A 43 3.79 1.26 6.92
CA ASP A 43 2.97 1.77 8.02
C ASP A 43 1.50 1.29 7.90
N ALA A 44 0.95 1.29 6.68
CA ALA A 44 -0.42 0.84 6.44
C ALA A 44 -0.62 -0.66 6.69
N VAL A 45 0.42 -1.48 6.52
CA VAL A 45 0.36 -2.94 6.72
C VAL A 45 1.03 -3.40 8.02
N ASN A 46 1.42 -2.46 8.88
CA ASN A 46 2.03 -2.71 10.18
C ASN A 46 1.25 -3.72 11.06
N PRO A 47 -0.10 -3.72 11.09
CA PRO A 47 -0.84 -4.75 11.82
C PRO A 47 -0.46 -6.19 11.39
N LEU A 48 -0.18 -6.43 10.11
CA LEU A 48 0.20 -7.74 9.59
C LEU A 48 1.65 -8.10 9.94
N ILE A 49 2.53 -7.11 10.10
CA ILE A 49 3.88 -7.30 10.63
C ILE A 49 3.79 -7.82 12.07
N TYR A 50 3.00 -7.15 12.92
CA TYR A 50 2.81 -7.59 14.29
C TYR A 50 2.06 -8.92 14.39
N GLU A 51 1.11 -9.21 13.48
CA GLU A 51 0.47 -10.52 13.39
C GLU A 51 1.52 -11.64 13.20
N ALA A 52 2.47 -11.47 12.28
CA ALA A 52 3.55 -12.44 12.04
C ALA A 52 4.50 -12.56 13.24
N ILE A 53 4.86 -11.44 13.88
CA ILE A 53 5.72 -11.43 15.08
C ILE A 53 5.04 -12.17 16.23
N THR A 54 3.80 -11.84 16.53
CA THR A 54 3.01 -12.45 17.61
C THR A 54 2.84 -13.94 17.37
N ASP A 55 2.53 -14.34 16.12
CA ASP A 55 2.39 -15.76 15.79
C ASP A 55 3.71 -16.52 15.96
N PHE A 56 4.85 -15.96 15.57
CA PHE A 56 6.15 -16.63 15.71
C PHE A 56 6.61 -16.73 17.17
N TYR A 57 6.54 -15.63 17.93
CA TYR A 57 7.02 -15.61 19.31
C TYR A 57 6.01 -16.17 20.32
N LYS A 58 4.76 -16.42 19.90
CA LYS A 58 3.63 -16.90 20.73
C LYS A 58 3.39 -16.04 21.97
N LYS A 59 3.67 -14.73 21.85
CA LYS A 59 3.57 -13.74 22.93
C LYS A 59 3.18 -12.40 22.32
N GLU A 60 2.44 -11.61 23.11
CA GLU A 60 2.18 -10.21 22.77
C GLU A 60 3.51 -9.47 22.57
N PRO A 61 3.61 -8.61 21.53
CA PRO A 61 4.87 -7.99 21.12
C PRO A 61 5.31 -6.84 22.04
N VAL A 62 4.88 -6.83 23.31
CA VAL A 62 5.13 -5.76 24.28
C VAL A 62 6.63 -5.40 24.39
N ASN A 63 7.50 -6.38 24.18
CA ASN A 63 8.95 -6.19 24.20
C ASN A 63 9.64 -6.51 22.87
N ILE A 64 8.89 -6.76 21.80
CA ILE A 64 9.42 -7.15 20.50
C ILE A 64 9.02 -6.08 19.48
N SER A 65 10.01 -5.40 18.95
CA SER A 65 9.83 -4.39 17.91
C SER A 65 10.61 -4.80 16.67
N TYR A 66 10.45 -4.05 15.59
CA TYR A 66 11.14 -4.27 14.33
C TYR A 66 11.80 -3.01 13.79
N MET A 67 12.78 -3.22 12.93
CA MET A 67 13.55 -2.17 12.26
C MET A 67 14.03 -2.65 10.88
N CYS A 68 14.58 -1.73 10.10
CA CYS A 68 15.17 -2.02 8.78
C CYS A 68 14.17 -2.72 7.86
N GLN A 69 12.95 -2.21 7.86
CA GLN A 69 11.87 -2.67 7.00
C GLN A 69 12.15 -2.29 5.54
N HIS A 70 11.91 -3.23 4.64
CA HIS A 70 12.09 -3.07 3.20
C HIS A 70 10.94 -3.73 2.45
N LEU A 71 10.37 -3.00 1.49
CA LEU A 71 9.47 -3.58 0.51
C LEU A 71 10.31 -4.29 -0.57
N ILE A 72 10.30 -5.61 -0.56
CA ILE A 72 11.12 -6.43 -1.47
C ILE A 72 10.43 -6.59 -2.82
N ASP A 73 9.11 -6.77 -2.80
CA ASP A 73 8.31 -6.94 -4.00
C ASP A 73 6.88 -6.43 -3.79
N LEU A 74 6.29 -5.88 -4.85
CA LEU A 74 4.90 -5.45 -4.90
C LEU A 74 4.37 -5.70 -6.32
N ASN A 75 3.57 -6.74 -6.45
CA ASN A 75 3.01 -7.16 -7.72
C ASN A 75 1.51 -6.87 -7.77
N ASN A 76 1.03 -6.23 -8.83
CA ASN A 76 -0.40 -6.12 -9.10
C ASN A 76 -0.86 -7.38 -9.85
N ILE A 77 -1.75 -8.14 -9.23
CA ILE A 77 -2.21 -9.43 -9.75
C ILE A 77 -2.99 -9.26 -11.05
N ASP A 78 -3.71 -8.14 -11.21
CA ASP A 78 -4.50 -7.85 -12.41
C ASP A 78 -4.51 -6.35 -12.73
N LYS A 79 -4.09 -5.97 -13.94
CA LYS A 79 -3.92 -4.56 -14.33
C LYS A 79 -5.24 -3.81 -14.25
N GLY A 80 -5.27 -2.74 -13.45
CA GLY A 80 -6.48 -1.94 -13.19
C GLY A 80 -7.29 -2.43 -11.99
N SER A 81 -6.95 -3.59 -11.42
CA SER A 81 -7.47 -4.03 -10.13
C SER A 81 -6.73 -3.36 -8.96
N ARG A 82 -7.31 -3.49 -7.76
CA ARG A 82 -6.68 -3.14 -6.48
C ARG A 82 -6.18 -4.37 -5.73
N TYR A 83 -5.85 -5.44 -6.45
CA TYR A 83 -5.34 -6.68 -5.88
C TYR A 83 -3.83 -6.75 -6.02
N PHE A 84 -3.17 -7.02 -4.90
CA PHE A 84 -1.72 -6.97 -4.83
C PHE A 84 -1.18 -8.14 -4.03
N ASP A 85 -0.02 -8.62 -4.42
CA ASP A 85 0.85 -9.42 -3.56
C ASP A 85 2.05 -8.55 -3.19
N ALA A 86 2.48 -8.62 -1.94
CA ALA A 86 3.66 -7.90 -1.48
C ALA A 86 4.52 -8.77 -0.57
N VAL A 87 5.83 -8.54 -0.65
CA VAL A 87 6.84 -9.19 0.18
C VAL A 87 7.57 -8.11 0.95
N ILE A 88 7.55 -8.21 2.28
CA ILE A 88 8.22 -7.26 3.17
C ILE A 88 9.25 -8.03 3.99
N GLN A 89 10.45 -7.46 4.11
CA GLN A 89 11.46 -7.93 5.03
C GLN A 89 11.69 -6.94 6.14
N PHE A 90 11.92 -7.43 7.34
CA PHE A 90 12.27 -6.60 8.49
C PHE A 90 13.03 -7.42 9.52
N ILE A 91 13.71 -6.73 10.42
CA ILE A 91 14.48 -7.34 11.48
C ILE A 91 13.77 -7.10 12.81
N THR A 92 13.58 -8.16 13.60
CA THR A 92 13.07 -8.01 14.97
C THR A 92 14.19 -7.82 15.99
N TYR A 93 13.88 -7.16 17.09
CA TYR A 93 14.76 -7.00 18.24
C TYR A 93 13.94 -7.01 19.53
N GLN A 94 14.58 -7.34 20.65
CA GLN A 94 13.90 -7.42 21.95
C GLN A 94 14.52 -6.44 22.97
N GLY A 95 13.76 -5.46 23.45
CA GLY A 95 14.28 -4.44 24.37
C GLY A 95 15.32 -3.49 23.72
N ALA A 96 15.77 -2.48 24.47
CA ALA A 96 16.53 -1.35 23.93
C ALA A 96 17.98 -1.66 23.50
N HIS A 97 18.55 -2.80 23.94
CA HIS A 97 19.99 -3.08 23.81
C HIS A 97 20.32 -4.50 23.34
N ASN A 98 19.33 -5.34 23.02
CA ASN A 98 19.65 -6.69 22.54
C ASN A 98 19.92 -6.67 21.03
N PRO A 99 20.84 -7.54 20.58
CA PRO A 99 21.10 -7.68 19.17
C PRO A 99 19.83 -8.07 18.41
N PRO A 100 19.79 -7.79 17.11
CA PRO A 100 18.64 -8.13 16.31
C PRO A 100 18.44 -9.65 16.30
N ASN A 101 17.23 -10.10 16.62
CA ASN A 101 16.94 -11.49 16.94
C ASN A 101 16.80 -12.33 15.67
N HIS A 102 15.94 -11.88 14.77
CA HIS A 102 15.53 -12.67 13.62
C HIS A 102 15.16 -11.77 12.44
N LEU A 103 15.51 -12.20 11.24
CA LEU A 103 15.07 -11.61 9.98
C LEU A 103 13.75 -12.27 9.58
N PHE A 104 12.72 -11.45 9.42
CA PHE A 104 11.42 -11.86 8.93
C PHE A 104 11.30 -11.54 7.44
N THR A 105 10.64 -12.44 6.71
CA THR A 105 10.07 -12.17 5.39
C THR A 105 8.59 -12.51 5.46
N ILE A 106 7.72 -11.52 5.33
CA ILE A 106 6.27 -11.71 5.33
C ILE A 106 5.74 -11.63 3.90
N TYR A 107 4.74 -12.46 3.62
CA TYR A 107 4.01 -12.51 2.37
C TYR A 107 2.59 -12.06 2.66
N ILE A 108 2.18 -10.94 2.07
CA ILE A 108 0.86 -10.35 2.28
C ILE A 108 0.15 -10.21 0.94
N LYS A 109 -1.19 -10.30 0.97
CA LYS A 109 -2.03 -10.05 -0.20
C LYS A 109 -3.09 -9.02 0.10
N ARG A 110 -3.49 -8.24 -0.89
CA ARG A 110 -4.68 -7.41 -0.87
C ARG A 110 -5.77 -8.06 -1.72
N GLY A 111 -6.84 -8.50 -1.07
CA GLY A 111 -8.04 -9.01 -1.73
C GLY A 111 -9.25 -8.08 -1.51
N VAL A 112 -10.44 -8.63 -1.75
CA VAL A 112 -11.73 -7.95 -1.46
C VAL A 112 -11.90 -7.57 0.02
N GLN A 113 -11.30 -8.35 0.92
CA GLN A 113 -11.36 -8.13 2.38
C GLN A 113 -10.26 -7.18 2.89
N GLY A 114 -9.45 -6.61 1.99
CA GLY A 114 -8.29 -5.80 2.36
C GLY A 114 -7.00 -6.60 2.41
N TRP A 115 -6.02 -6.08 3.15
CA TRP A 115 -4.71 -6.70 3.33
C TRP A 115 -4.78 -7.86 4.31
N GLN A 116 -4.11 -8.96 3.97
CA GLN A 116 -4.07 -10.19 4.76
C GLN A 116 -2.65 -10.75 4.78
N LEU A 117 -2.21 -11.23 5.95
CA LEU A 117 -1.02 -12.05 6.07
C LEU A 117 -1.29 -13.44 5.47
N ILE A 118 -0.41 -13.92 4.61
CA ILE A 118 -0.51 -15.24 3.98
C ILE A 118 0.43 -16.23 4.61
N SER A 119 1.68 -15.82 4.77
CA SER A 119 2.69 -16.62 5.44
C SER A 119 3.87 -15.74 5.83
N TYR A 120 4.77 -16.30 6.62
CA TYR A 120 6.04 -15.67 6.92
C TYR A 120 7.15 -16.71 6.99
N LYS A 121 8.39 -16.24 6.78
CA LYS A 121 9.62 -16.99 6.99
C LYS A 121 10.49 -16.25 7.98
N VAL A 122 11.19 -17.02 8.81
CA VAL A 122 12.11 -16.48 9.82
C VAL A 122 13.49 -17.08 9.61
N ASP A 123 14.47 -16.22 9.37
CA ASP A 123 15.87 -16.58 9.34
C ASP A 123 16.55 -16.17 10.66
N LYS A 124 17.13 -17.17 11.34
CA LYS A 124 17.87 -17.01 12.59
C LYS A 124 19.36 -16.80 12.39
N ASN A 125 19.87 -17.09 11.18
CA ASN A 125 21.29 -17.10 10.84
C ASN A 125 21.66 -16.02 9.81
N TYR A 126 20.96 -14.89 9.86
CA TYR A 126 21.23 -13.74 8.98
C TYR A 126 22.36 -12.85 9.52
N ASN A 127 22.88 -11.96 8.67
CA ASN A 127 23.87 -10.96 9.06
C ASN A 127 23.22 -9.57 9.20
N PRO A 128 23.00 -9.05 10.43
CA PRO A 128 22.31 -7.79 10.63
C PRO A 128 23.01 -6.58 9.99
N LYS A 129 24.36 -6.60 9.93
CA LYS A 129 25.16 -5.49 9.39
C LYS A 129 24.97 -5.28 7.88
N LYS A 130 24.45 -6.29 7.17
CA LYS A 130 24.19 -6.21 5.72
C LYS A 130 22.80 -5.69 5.39
N TYR A 131 21.86 -5.76 6.33
CA TYR A 131 20.44 -5.53 6.08
C TYR A 131 19.96 -4.12 6.44
N CYS A 132 20.58 -3.49 7.44
CA CYS A 132 20.25 -2.13 7.89
C CYS A 132 21.14 -1.06 7.24
N ARG A 133 21.65 -1.30 6.04
CA ARG A 133 22.54 -0.38 5.32
C ARG A 133 21.79 0.44 4.28
#